data_AF-A0A7Y0A845-F1
#
_entry.id   AF-A0A7Y0A845-F1
#
_cell.length_a   1.000
_cell.length_b   1.000
_cell.length_c   1.000
_cell.angle_alpha   90.00
_cell.angle_beta   90.00
_cell.angle_gamma   90.00
#
_symmetry.space_group_name_H-M   'P 1'
#
loop_
_entity.id
_entity.type
_entity.pdbx_description
1 polymer ?
#
loop_
_entity_poly.entity_id
_entity_poly.type
_entity_poly.pdbx_seq_one_letter_code
_entity_poly.pdbx_strand_id
1 'polypeptide(L)'
;MITRKKFLQLSTLSVGALFIPDLFSSKSSFPLSPITDVNLLLKEAKFFRKQKKWNKAKNTYQQILQTNPQEVRAYDGLKKCIFQQPKQEKIYMQMLEDAVSQFPDNKLLKQRLYSQYVQTALGNRKVSKQKNANLLLHAKQKMELLAAQYPNDLSLQKQLNKVCTRLNSNAGEVHYKNNPGLKQQHKQNQKTFKKRFDAFNKDQLYTKLTVLKSKPYNKEREKHIRELYLMLVKRNVKTHDINQAAIIAKEYHNLYPKDRSAIYWMRRLGDKKNDAQFIIQTEEKNHQTQQTFWSASAYFTAVKKYQSSNTGKLQQLVTEMEQTSTEAHQDLILYCKKIELSLLQNQVTQAETQLNLLLTSKAGIKNTSIIDSINVLTVKYLVKTQQGAMAKNMPYIIINAKDLVTSSDIWEKKIAQLNQYRDFSKPVYLEKFQNYLKKI
;
A
#
# COMPACT_ATOMS: atom_id res chain seq x y z
N MET A 1 8.69 19.54 14.43
CA MET A 1 7.93 18.39 13.88
C MET A 1 8.59 17.92 12.58
N ILE A 2 9.47 16.92 12.65
CA ILE A 2 10.21 16.40 11.50
C ILE A 2 9.26 15.45 10.75
N THR A 3 8.89 15.80 9.51
CA THR A 3 8.09 14.88 8.69
C THR A 3 8.93 13.67 8.32
N ARG A 4 8.29 12.50 8.17
CA ARG A 4 8.92 11.22 7.79
C ARG A 4 9.82 11.31 6.53
N LYS A 5 9.59 12.33 5.69
CA LYS A 5 10.44 12.68 4.53
C LYS A 5 11.75 13.38 4.91
N LYS A 6 11.74 14.32 5.87
CA LYS A 6 12.96 14.97 6.36
C LYS A 6 13.86 13.97 7.11
N PHE A 7 13.27 13.00 7.82
CA PHE A 7 14.01 11.93 8.50
C PHE A 7 14.78 11.01 7.52
N LEU A 8 14.16 10.67 6.37
CA LEU A 8 14.82 9.85 5.33
C LEU A 8 15.87 10.63 4.52
N GLN A 9 15.79 11.95 4.47
CA GLN A 9 16.82 12.78 3.81
C GLN A 9 18.04 13.03 4.72
N LEU A 10 17.84 13.01 6.03
CA LEU A 10 18.92 13.19 7.02
C LEU A 10 19.74 11.91 7.27
N SER A 11 19.19 10.73 6.97
CA SER A 11 19.87 9.44 7.15
C SER A 11 20.77 9.03 5.97
N THR A 12 20.84 9.82 4.90
CA THR A 12 21.66 9.51 3.70
C THR A 12 22.85 10.46 3.51
N LEU A 13 23.17 11.31 4.48
CA LEU A 13 24.27 12.27 4.41
C LEU A 13 25.48 11.90 5.29
N SER A 14 25.63 10.62 5.61
CA SER A 14 26.82 10.08 6.24
C SER A 14 27.20 8.81 5.49
N VAL A 15 28.19 8.95 4.59
CA VAL A 15 29.22 7.96 4.18
C VAL A 15 29.73 8.36 2.79
N GLY A 16 31.01 8.77 2.74
CA GLY A 16 31.87 8.51 1.58
C GLY A 16 32.21 9.68 0.67
N ALA A 17 32.92 10.69 1.20
CA ALA A 17 33.92 11.41 0.41
C ALA A 17 35.21 10.58 0.42
N LEU A 18 35.64 10.09 -0.75
CA LEU A 18 37.05 9.76 -1.02
C LEU A 18 37.36 10.04 -2.50
N PHE A 19 38.51 10.66 -2.68
CA PHE A 19 39.13 11.20 -3.89
C PHE A 19 39.49 10.14 -4.94
N ILE A 20 39.63 10.57 -6.21
CA ILE A 20 40.84 10.45 -7.07
C ILE A 20 40.50 10.99 -8.50
N PRO A 21 41.47 11.58 -9.23
CA PRO A 21 41.28 12.71 -10.13
C PRO A 21 41.19 12.35 -11.63
N ASP A 22 41.02 13.40 -12.44
CA ASP A 22 41.04 13.44 -13.91
C ASP A 22 42.15 12.60 -14.55
N LEU A 23 41.77 11.75 -15.51
CA LEU A 23 42.65 11.36 -16.60
C LEU A 23 41.88 11.39 -17.92
N PHE A 24 42.32 12.32 -18.77
CA PHE A 24 41.96 12.48 -20.16
C PHE A 24 42.34 11.25 -21.00
N SER A 25 41.58 11.08 -22.09
CA SER A 25 42.00 10.59 -23.41
C SER A 25 42.85 9.31 -23.48
N SER A 26 42.23 8.22 -23.91
CA SER A 26 42.92 7.27 -24.80
C SER A 26 41.95 6.77 -25.87
N LYS A 27 42.32 7.01 -27.13
CA LYS A 27 41.80 6.29 -28.29
C LYS A 27 42.32 4.85 -28.15
N SER A 28 41.44 3.90 -27.85
CA SER A 28 41.77 2.49 -27.95
C SER A 28 41.11 1.89 -29.18
N SER A 29 41.89 1.82 -30.26
CA SER A 29 41.65 0.91 -31.38
C SER A 29 42.11 -0.48 -30.96
N PHE A 30 41.16 -1.42 -30.80
CA PHE A 30 41.45 -2.84 -30.63
C PHE A 30 40.64 -3.67 -31.65
N PRO A 31 41.18 -4.83 -32.07
CA PRO A 31 40.94 -5.41 -33.37
C PRO A 31 39.59 -6.12 -33.46
N LEU A 32 39.05 -6.14 -34.68
CA LEU A 32 37.86 -6.90 -35.06
C LEU A 32 38.05 -8.39 -34.77
N SER A 33 37.22 -8.91 -33.87
CA SER A 33 36.92 -10.35 -33.77
C SER A 33 35.54 -10.62 -34.38
N PRO A 34 35.33 -11.82 -34.97
CA PRO A 34 34.35 -12.04 -36.02
C PRO A 34 32.93 -12.05 -35.48
N ILE A 35 32.00 -11.82 -36.41
CA ILE A 35 30.53 -11.74 -36.28
C ILE A 35 30.02 -12.41 -35.00
N THR A 36 29.85 -11.59 -33.96
CA THR A 36 29.29 -12.01 -32.68
C THR A 36 27.77 -11.96 -32.78
N ASP A 37 27.08 -13.07 -32.44
CA ASP A 37 25.62 -13.11 -32.40
C ASP A 37 25.09 -11.93 -31.56
N VAL A 38 24.38 -11.01 -32.23
CA VAL A 38 23.80 -9.81 -31.62
C VAL A 38 22.93 -10.18 -30.41
N ASN A 39 22.23 -11.32 -30.44
CA ASN A 39 21.42 -11.75 -29.31
C ASN A 39 22.26 -12.17 -28.09
N LEU A 40 23.43 -12.77 -28.31
CA LEU A 40 24.37 -13.13 -27.25
C LEU A 40 24.95 -11.85 -26.62
N LEU A 41 25.42 -10.91 -27.44
CA LEU A 41 25.92 -9.60 -26.95
C LEU A 41 24.83 -8.82 -26.20
N LEU A 42 23.57 -8.84 -26.66
CA LEU A 42 22.45 -8.22 -25.95
C LEU A 42 22.18 -8.88 -24.58
N LYS A 43 22.30 -10.21 -24.48
CA LYS A 43 22.17 -10.94 -23.21
C LYS A 43 23.30 -10.57 -22.26
N GLU A 44 24.53 -10.51 -22.75
CA GLU A 44 25.72 -10.15 -21.98
C GLU A 44 25.63 -8.69 -21.47
N ALA A 45 25.34 -7.74 -22.35
CA ALA A 45 25.16 -6.33 -21.99
C ALA A 45 24.05 -6.17 -20.94
N LYS A 46 22.95 -6.93 -21.08
CA LYS A 46 21.86 -6.97 -20.09
C LYS A 46 22.30 -7.56 -18.76
N PHE A 47 23.18 -8.56 -18.76
CA PHE A 47 23.76 -9.16 -17.57
C PHE A 47 24.67 -8.18 -16.82
N PHE A 48 25.62 -7.53 -17.50
CA PHE A 48 26.44 -6.46 -16.91
C PHE A 48 25.59 -5.34 -16.31
N ARG A 49 24.53 -4.93 -17.01
CA ARG A 49 23.58 -3.94 -16.51
C ARG A 49 22.87 -4.38 -15.23
N LYS A 50 22.47 -5.66 -15.11
CA LYS A 50 21.86 -6.19 -13.88
C LYS A 50 22.85 -6.20 -12.71
N GLN A 51 24.14 -6.40 -12.98
CA GLN A 51 25.22 -6.29 -12.01
C GLN A 51 25.67 -4.84 -11.72
N LYS A 52 25.00 -3.83 -12.29
CA LYS A 52 25.38 -2.40 -12.18
C LYS A 52 26.77 -2.08 -12.75
N LYS A 53 27.33 -2.94 -13.60
CA LYS A 53 28.58 -2.69 -14.34
C LYS A 53 28.29 -1.84 -15.58
N TRP A 54 27.96 -0.56 -15.36
CA TRP A 54 27.40 0.33 -16.39
C TRP A 54 28.35 0.59 -17.56
N ASN A 55 29.65 0.77 -17.31
CA ASN A 55 30.64 1.04 -18.36
C ASN A 55 30.82 -0.17 -19.28
N LYS A 56 30.93 -1.38 -18.70
CA LYS A 56 30.99 -2.63 -19.49
C LYS A 56 29.74 -2.80 -20.33
N ALA A 57 28.55 -2.63 -19.73
CA ALA A 57 27.30 -2.69 -20.47
C ALA A 57 27.22 -1.65 -21.61
N LYS A 58 27.66 -0.41 -21.36
CA LYS A 58 27.70 0.66 -22.36
C LYS A 58 28.59 0.27 -23.54
N ASN A 59 29.81 -0.19 -23.28
CA ASN A 59 30.76 -0.61 -24.30
C ASN A 59 30.21 -1.76 -25.14
N THR A 60 29.61 -2.78 -24.50
CA THR A 60 28.99 -3.90 -25.23
C THR A 60 27.83 -3.43 -26.13
N TYR A 61 26.97 -2.51 -25.68
CA TYR A 61 25.93 -1.97 -26.55
C TYR A 61 26.50 -1.10 -27.68
N GLN A 62 27.59 -0.36 -27.46
CA GLN A 62 28.25 0.41 -28.51
C GLN A 62 28.87 -0.52 -29.56
N GLN A 63 29.48 -1.63 -29.14
CA GLN A 63 29.98 -2.67 -30.05
C GLN A 63 28.85 -3.26 -30.91
N ILE A 64 27.66 -3.51 -30.34
CA ILE A 64 26.50 -3.95 -31.11
C ILE A 64 26.11 -2.90 -32.15
N LEU A 65 26.14 -1.61 -31.82
CA LEU A 65 25.79 -0.55 -32.78
C LEU A 65 26.85 -0.31 -33.85
N GLN A 66 28.12 -0.67 -33.60
CA GLN A 66 29.16 -0.66 -34.62
C GLN A 66 28.93 -1.75 -35.67
N THR A 67 28.47 -2.94 -35.26
CA THR A 67 28.23 -4.07 -36.18
C THR A 67 26.82 -4.09 -36.76
N ASN A 68 25.82 -3.65 -35.99
CA ASN A 68 24.43 -3.52 -36.39
C ASN A 68 23.84 -2.18 -35.91
N PRO A 69 24.05 -1.11 -36.70
CA PRO A 69 23.57 0.23 -36.35
C PRO A 69 22.05 0.38 -36.22
N GLN A 70 21.26 -0.56 -36.76
CA GLN A 70 19.79 -0.50 -36.72
C GLN A 70 19.18 -1.26 -35.53
N GLU A 71 19.99 -1.88 -34.67
CA GLU A 71 19.52 -2.67 -33.52
C GLU A 71 18.96 -1.79 -32.40
N VAL A 72 17.65 -1.54 -32.44
CA VAL A 72 16.94 -0.66 -31.50
C VAL A 72 17.05 -1.14 -30.04
N ARG A 73 17.21 -2.45 -29.78
CA ARG A 73 17.38 -2.97 -28.42
C ARG A 73 18.69 -2.48 -27.79
N ALA A 74 19.73 -2.23 -28.60
CA ALA A 74 20.99 -1.69 -28.11
C ALA A 74 20.85 -0.21 -27.70
N TYR A 75 20.13 0.61 -28.46
CA TYR A 75 19.78 1.98 -28.05
C TYR A 75 18.95 2.01 -26.75
N ASP A 76 17.97 1.11 -26.60
CA ASP A 76 17.17 0.97 -25.36
C ASP A 76 18.05 0.57 -24.15
N GLY A 77 19.09 -0.23 -24.41
CA GLY A 77 20.13 -0.61 -23.45
C GLY A 77 21.02 0.56 -23.05
N LEU A 78 21.54 1.30 -24.03
CA LEU A 78 22.38 2.48 -23.84
C LEU A 78 21.66 3.56 -23.06
N LYS A 79 20.40 3.84 -23.38
CA LYS A 79 19.56 4.79 -22.62
C LYS A 79 19.64 4.55 -21.11
N LYS A 80 19.55 3.28 -20.68
CA LYS A 80 19.58 2.91 -19.26
C LYS A 80 20.96 3.11 -18.62
N CYS A 81 22.02 2.99 -19.41
CA CYS A 81 23.40 3.19 -18.96
C CYS A 81 23.73 4.70 -18.88
N ILE A 82 23.37 5.46 -19.91
CA ILE A 82 23.56 6.92 -20.01
C ILE A 82 22.78 7.62 -18.88
N PHE A 83 21.53 7.24 -18.64
CA PHE A 83 20.68 7.89 -17.63
C PHE A 83 21.03 7.53 -16.18
N GLN A 84 22.15 6.84 -15.93
CA GLN A 84 22.72 6.77 -14.58
C GLN A 84 23.33 8.11 -14.16
N GLN A 85 23.84 8.88 -15.12
CA GLN A 85 24.38 10.21 -14.88
C GLN A 85 23.27 11.25 -15.17
N PRO A 86 23.06 12.24 -14.27
CA PRO A 86 22.06 13.27 -14.49
C PRO A 86 22.42 14.11 -15.73
N LYS A 87 21.39 14.70 -16.37
CA LYS A 87 21.52 15.66 -17.51
C LYS A 87 22.10 15.11 -18.83
N GLN A 88 22.23 13.79 -19.03
CA GLN A 88 22.74 13.23 -20.31
C GLN A 88 21.67 12.98 -21.39
N GLU A 89 20.51 13.61 -21.29
CA GLU A 89 19.42 13.44 -22.26
C GLU A 89 19.78 13.95 -23.66
N LYS A 90 20.48 15.09 -23.74
CA LYS A 90 20.91 15.66 -25.02
C LYS A 90 21.81 14.68 -25.79
N ILE A 91 22.71 13.99 -25.10
CA ILE A 91 23.62 13.00 -25.70
C ILE A 91 22.82 11.84 -26.31
N TYR A 92 21.84 11.30 -25.57
CA TYR A 92 21.02 10.21 -26.09
C TYR A 92 20.07 10.66 -27.20
N MET A 93 19.57 11.89 -27.13
CA MET A 93 18.73 12.48 -28.19
C MET A 93 19.53 12.66 -29.47
N GLN A 94 20.72 13.28 -29.40
CA GLN A 94 21.63 13.43 -30.53
C GLN A 94 21.97 12.08 -31.15
N MET A 95 22.31 11.08 -30.32
CA MET A 95 22.59 9.72 -30.79
C MET A 95 21.41 9.10 -31.59
N LEU A 96 20.17 9.38 -31.20
CA LEU A 96 18.99 8.94 -31.94
C LEU A 96 18.74 9.78 -33.21
N GLU A 97 19.04 11.07 -33.18
CA GLU A 97 18.95 11.97 -34.34
C GLU A 97 19.96 11.55 -35.43
N ASP A 98 21.20 11.26 -35.04
CA ASP A 98 22.25 10.75 -35.92
C ASP A 98 21.82 9.42 -36.53
N ALA A 99 21.29 8.49 -35.71
CA ALA A 99 20.81 7.20 -36.17
C ALA A 99 19.61 7.30 -37.14
N VAL A 100 18.66 8.21 -36.87
CA VAL A 100 17.51 8.44 -37.77
C VAL A 100 17.95 9.14 -39.07
N SER A 101 18.98 9.99 -39.02
CA SER A 101 19.55 10.62 -40.20
C SER A 101 20.28 9.63 -41.10
N GLN A 102 20.99 8.66 -40.50
CA GLN A 102 21.66 7.58 -41.22
C GLN A 102 20.67 6.52 -41.75
N PHE A 103 19.58 6.25 -41.02
CA PHE A 103 18.58 5.23 -41.35
C PHE A 103 17.16 5.81 -41.36
N PRO A 104 16.83 6.68 -42.34
CA PRO A 104 15.56 7.40 -42.36
C PRO A 104 14.35 6.47 -42.44
N ASP A 105 14.44 5.31 -43.08
CA ASP A 105 13.28 4.42 -43.24
C ASP A 105 13.00 3.54 -42.01
N ASN A 106 13.89 3.55 -41.01
CA ASN A 106 13.72 2.74 -39.82
C ASN A 106 12.64 3.31 -38.88
N LYS A 107 11.43 2.73 -38.98
CA LYS A 107 10.27 3.09 -38.14
C LYS A 107 10.56 3.06 -36.64
N LEU A 108 11.27 2.04 -36.17
CA LEU A 108 11.50 1.83 -34.74
C LEU A 108 12.45 2.89 -34.16
N LEU A 109 13.49 3.29 -34.89
CA LEU A 109 14.39 4.39 -34.51
C LEU A 109 13.64 5.72 -34.45
N LYS A 110 12.85 6.05 -35.47
CA LYS A 110 11.96 7.23 -35.47
C LYS A 110 11.03 7.23 -34.24
N GLN A 111 10.40 6.10 -33.95
CA GLN A 111 9.51 5.96 -32.79
C GLN A 111 10.24 6.21 -31.46
N ARG A 112 11.48 5.75 -31.31
CA ARG A 112 12.31 5.99 -30.11
C ARG A 112 12.72 7.45 -29.99
N LEU A 113 13.13 8.08 -31.09
CA LEU A 113 13.47 9.50 -31.13
C LEU A 113 12.28 10.37 -30.69
N TYR A 114 11.11 10.18 -31.31
CA TYR A 114 9.95 11.01 -30.99
C TYR A 114 9.43 10.75 -29.58
N SER A 115 9.48 9.49 -29.11
CA SER A 115 9.20 9.17 -27.70
C SER A 115 10.17 9.86 -26.74
N GLN A 116 11.43 10.04 -27.15
CA GLN A 116 12.43 10.76 -26.37
C GLN A 116 12.16 12.26 -26.35
N TYR A 117 11.77 12.88 -27.47
CA TYR A 117 11.30 14.28 -27.50
C TYR A 117 10.16 14.51 -26.52
N VAL A 118 9.13 13.65 -26.51
CA VAL A 118 8.02 13.74 -25.55
C VAL A 118 8.50 13.65 -24.10
N GLN A 119 9.42 12.73 -23.79
CA GLN A 119 9.93 12.57 -22.43
C GLN A 119 10.72 13.79 -21.95
N THR A 120 11.56 14.35 -22.82
CA THR A 120 12.32 15.57 -22.52
C THR A 120 11.38 16.78 -22.38
N ALA A 121 10.39 16.92 -23.26
CA ALA A 121 9.43 18.01 -23.23
C ALA A 121 8.57 18.07 -21.95
N LEU A 122 8.26 16.91 -21.35
CA LEU A 122 7.43 16.82 -20.14
C LEU A 122 8.20 17.06 -18.83
N GLY A 123 9.53 17.19 -18.88
CA GLY A 123 10.38 17.43 -17.71
C GLY A 123 10.52 16.21 -16.80
N ASN A 124 11.26 15.19 -17.25
CA ASN A 124 11.55 13.99 -16.46
C ASN A 124 12.38 14.31 -15.20
N ARG A 125 12.00 13.78 -14.02
CA ARG A 125 12.67 14.07 -12.73
C ARG A 125 14.15 13.68 -12.67
N LYS A 126 14.58 12.69 -13.45
CA LYS A 126 16.00 12.26 -13.55
C LYS A 126 16.83 13.11 -14.54
N VAL A 127 16.09 13.97 -15.25
CA VAL A 127 16.28 14.60 -16.53
C VAL A 127 16.69 16.07 -16.60
N SER A 128 15.78 16.81 -17.23
CA SER A 128 15.58 18.24 -17.08
C SER A 128 14.31 18.47 -16.25
N LYS A 129 14.35 19.43 -15.32
CA LYS A 129 13.13 19.92 -14.65
C LYS A 129 12.34 20.88 -15.55
N GLN A 130 12.95 21.36 -16.62
CA GLN A 130 12.36 22.34 -17.53
C GLN A 130 11.43 21.62 -18.50
N LYS A 131 10.26 22.21 -18.68
CA LYS A 131 9.25 21.74 -19.62
C LYS A 131 9.34 22.54 -20.89
N ASN A 132 8.96 21.94 -22.01
CA ASN A 132 9.06 22.57 -23.31
C ASN A 132 7.84 22.23 -24.16
N ALA A 133 6.88 23.16 -24.24
CA ALA A 133 5.68 23.01 -25.04
C ALA A 133 5.98 22.87 -26.54
N ASN A 134 6.93 23.66 -27.05
CA ASN A 134 7.33 23.65 -28.45
C ASN A 134 7.91 22.29 -28.86
N LEU A 135 8.75 21.69 -28.02
CA LEU A 135 9.29 20.35 -28.26
C LEU A 135 8.20 19.27 -28.20
N LEU A 136 7.20 19.43 -27.33
CA LEU A 136 6.06 18.50 -27.27
C LEU A 136 5.20 18.59 -28.54
N LEU A 137 4.97 19.81 -29.05
CA LEU A 137 4.26 20.06 -30.29
C LEU A 137 5.03 19.51 -31.50
N HIS A 138 6.35 19.73 -31.55
CA HIS A 138 7.22 19.17 -32.58
C HIS A 138 7.17 17.64 -32.58
N ALA A 139 7.22 17.01 -31.40
CA ALA A 139 7.10 15.57 -31.26
C ALA A 139 5.73 15.05 -31.75
N LYS A 140 4.64 15.78 -31.48
CA LYS A 140 3.31 15.45 -32.01
C LYS A 140 3.33 15.42 -33.54
N GLN A 141 3.78 16.50 -34.18
CA GLN A 141 3.82 16.60 -35.65
C GLN A 141 4.60 15.45 -36.28
N LYS A 142 5.79 15.13 -35.75
CA LYS A 142 6.61 14.02 -36.23
C LYS A 142 5.94 12.65 -36.03
N MET A 143 5.23 12.46 -34.91
CA MET A 143 4.47 11.24 -34.66
C MET A 143 3.22 11.11 -35.53
N GLU A 144 2.55 12.22 -35.88
CA GLU A 144 1.42 12.23 -36.82
C GLU A 144 1.84 11.78 -38.21
N LEU A 145 2.96 12.31 -38.71
CA LEU A 145 3.53 11.89 -39.99
C LEU A 145 3.89 10.39 -39.97
N LEU A 146 4.51 9.91 -38.89
CA LEU A 146 4.82 8.49 -38.75
C LEU A 146 3.56 7.63 -38.65
N ALA A 147 2.52 8.09 -37.94
CA ALA A 147 1.27 7.36 -37.80
C ALA A 147 0.49 7.28 -39.11
N ALA A 148 0.57 8.30 -39.96
CA ALA A 148 -0.01 8.31 -41.30
C ALA A 148 0.65 7.27 -42.23
N GLN A 149 1.96 7.06 -42.09
CA GLN A 149 2.69 6.01 -42.83
C GLN A 149 2.34 4.59 -42.36
N TYR A 150 1.88 4.43 -41.13
CA TYR A 150 1.57 3.12 -40.52
C TYR A 150 0.21 3.13 -39.82
N PRO A 151 -0.92 3.29 -40.55
CA PRO A 151 -2.24 3.50 -39.95
C PRO A 151 -2.70 2.32 -39.09
N ASN A 152 -2.30 1.09 -39.45
CA ASN A 152 -2.67 -0.14 -38.75
C ASN A 152 -1.83 -0.42 -37.48
N ASP A 153 -0.81 0.40 -37.17
CA ASP A 153 0.02 0.21 -35.98
C ASP A 153 -0.67 0.76 -34.72
N LEU A 154 -1.44 -0.09 -34.05
CA LEU A 154 -2.15 0.22 -32.81
C LEU A 154 -1.24 0.76 -31.69
N SER A 155 0.05 0.37 -31.67
CA SER A 155 1.01 0.85 -30.67
C SER A 155 1.33 2.33 -30.91
N LEU A 156 1.58 2.68 -32.17
CA LEU A 156 1.87 4.05 -32.58
C LEU A 156 0.65 4.97 -32.37
N GLN A 157 -0.55 4.53 -32.74
CA GLN A 157 -1.79 5.27 -32.48
C GLN A 157 -2.02 5.54 -30.99
N LYS A 158 -1.74 4.55 -30.12
CA LYS A 158 -1.81 4.73 -28.66
C LYS A 158 -0.80 5.76 -28.15
N GLN A 159 0.41 5.77 -28.71
CA GLN A 159 1.44 6.74 -28.32
C GLN A 159 1.06 8.15 -28.78
N LEU A 160 0.57 8.32 -30.02
CA LEU A 160 0.10 9.60 -30.53
C LEU A 160 -1.07 10.14 -29.69
N ASN A 161 -2.09 9.33 -29.42
CA ASN A 161 -3.20 9.71 -28.54
C ASN A 161 -2.74 10.17 -27.16
N LYS A 162 -1.72 9.51 -26.60
CA LYS A 162 -1.11 9.92 -25.34
C LYS A 162 -0.45 11.30 -25.45
N VAL A 163 0.26 11.61 -26.54
CA VAL A 163 0.88 12.92 -26.77
C VAL A 163 -0.19 13.99 -26.94
N CYS A 164 -1.21 13.77 -27.78
CA CYS A 164 -2.32 14.70 -27.97
C CYS A 164 -3.01 15.01 -26.63
N THR A 165 -3.26 13.99 -25.80
CA THR A 165 -3.87 14.22 -24.48
C THR A 165 -2.98 15.06 -23.55
N ARG A 166 -1.66 14.90 -23.63
CA ARG A 166 -0.71 15.69 -22.83
C ARG A 166 -0.66 17.14 -23.31
N LEU A 167 -0.74 17.38 -24.61
CA LEU A 167 -0.83 18.73 -25.19
C LEU A 167 -2.14 19.42 -24.79
N ASN A 168 -3.28 18.76 -24.96
CA ASN A 168 -4.60 19.31 -24.58
C ASN A 168 -4.70 19.63 -23.09
N SER A 169 -3.84 19.03 -22.26
CA SER A 169 -3.76 19.32 -20.84
C SER A 169 -2.66 20.35 -20.49
N ASN A 170 -1.99 21.00 -21.45
CA ASN A 170 -0.85 21.91 -21.22
C ASN A 170 0.28 21.28 -20.39
N ALA A 171 0.56 19.98 -20.61
CA ALA A 171 1.57 19.26 -19.84
C ALA A 171 3.01 19.70 -20.16
N GLY A 172 3.22 20.38 -21.29
CA GLY A 172 4.49 21.00 -21.70
C GLY A 172 4.80 22.33 -21.00
N GLU A 173 3.86 22.86 -20.22
CA GLU A 173 4.01 24.16 -19.52
C GLU A 173 3.78 23.97 -18.02
N VAL A 174 2.65 23.36 -17.65
CA VAL A 174 2.22 23.26 -16.25
C VAL A 174 2.66 21.95 -15.63
N HIS A 175 3.34 22.02 -14.48
CA HIS A 175 3.76 20.83 -13.72
C HIS A 175 2.57 19.93 -13.35
N TYR A 176 2.74 18.60 -13.48
CA TYR A 176 1.64 17.63 -13.34
C TYR A 176 0.91 17.69 -11.98
N LYS A 177 1.60 18.15 -10.93
CA LYS A 177 1.01 18.37 -9.59
C LYS A 177 0.06 19.57 -9.53
N ASN A 178 0.22 20.53 -10.43
CA ASN A 178 -0.58 21.77 -10.45
C ASN A 178 -1.57 21.77 -11.61
N ASN A 179 -1.46 20.79 -12.52
CA ASN A 179 -2.24 20.69 -13.74
C ASN A 179 -3.63 20.09 -13.47
N PRO A 180 -4.73 20.87 -13.56
CA PRO A 180 -6.08 20.38 -13.27
C PRO A 180 -6.55 19.36 -14.32
N GLY A 181 -6.26 19.58 -15.60
CA GLY A 181 -6.65 18.67 -16.69
C GLY A 181 -6.06 17.27 -16.53
N LEU A 182 -4.76 17.18 -16.22
CA LEU A 182 -4.12 15.88 -15.94
C LEU A 182 -4.69 15.22 -14.68
N LYS A 183 -4.98 15.98 -13.63
CA LYS A 183 -5.60 15.43 -12.41
C LYS A 183 -7.00 14.88 -12.70
N GLN A 184 -7.81 15.60 -13.47
CA GLN A 184 -9.14 15.17 -13.90
C GLN A 184 -9.05 13.91 -14.74
N GLN A 185 -8.13 13.86 -15.70
CA GLN A 185 -7.90 12.67 -16.52
C GLN A 185 -7.46 11.47 -15.66
N HIS A 186 -6.54 11.66 -14.71
CA HIS A 186 -6.15 10.60 -13.78
C HIS A 186 -7.32 10.09 -12.95
N LYS A 187 -8.19 11.00 -12.46
CA LYS A 187 -9.42 10.65 -11.75
C LYS A 187 -10.38 9.88 -12.65
N GLN A 188 -10.54 10.28 -13.91
CA GLN A 188 -11.39 9.58 -14.87
C GLN A 188 -10.85 8.19 -15.20
N ASN A 189 -9.56 8.06 -15.48
CA ASN A 189 -8.91 6.77 -15.71
C ASN A 189 -9.05 5.85 -14.50
N GLN A 190 -8.94 6.39 -13.28
CA GLN A 190 -9.18 5.61 -12.06
C GLN A 190 -10.64 5.16 -11.95
N LYS A 191 -11.61 6.02 -12.31
CA LYS A 191 -13.03 5.64 -12.36
C LYS A 191 -13.27 4.54 -13.39
N THR A 192 -12.80 4.71 -14.62
CA THR A 192 -12.92 3.70 -15.69
C THR A 192 -12.27 2.38 -15.29
N PHE A 193 -11.08 2.43 -14.70
CA PHE A 193 -10.40 1.24 -14.20
C PHE A 193 -11.21 0.53 -13.10
N LYS A 194 -11.79 1.27 -12.15
CA LYS A 194 -12.67 0.70 -11.12
C LYS A 194 -13.92 0.06 -11.73
N LYS A 195 -14.48 0.65 -12.78
CA LYS A 195 -15.69 0.18 -13.47
C LYS A 195 -15.45 -0.89 -14.54
N ARG A 196 -14.19 -1.27 -14.81
CA ARG A 196 -13.84 -2.15 -15.95
C ARG A 196 -14.45 -3.55 -15.90
N PHE A 197 -14.98 -3.94 -14.74
CA PHE A 197 -15.63 -5.22 -14.53
C PHE A 197 -17.15 -5.08 -14.31
N ASP A 198 -17.70 -3.86 -14.31
CA ASP A 198 -19.12 -3.63 -14.02
C ASP A 198 -20.03 -4.38 -15.01
N ALA A 199 -19.63 -4.42 -16.30
CA ALA A 199 -20.35 -5.11 -17.36
C ALA A 199 -20.28 -6.65 -17.27
N PHE A 200 -19.32 -7.21 -16.52
CA PHE A 200 -19.19 -8.66 -16.40
C PHE A 200 -20.31 -9.17 -15.49
N ASN A 201 -20.90 -10.33 -15.75
CA ASN A 201 -21.77 -11.03 -14.78
C ASN A 201 -20.94 -11.92 -13.82
N LYS A 202 -21.58 -12.70 -12.93
CA LYS A 202 -20.85 -13.57 -11.97
C LYS A 202 -20.04 -14.65 -12.70
N ASP A 203 -20.63 -15.31 -13.69
CA ASP A 203 -20.02 -16.43 -14.40
C ASP A 203 -18.83 -15.98 -15.24
N GLN A 204 -18.95 -14.85 -15.94
CA GLN A 204 -17.85 -14.26 -16.70
C GLN A 204 -16.66 -13.88 -15.80
N LEU A 205 -16.91 -13.41 -14.58
CA LEU A 205 -15.83 -13.16 -13.61
C LEU A 205 -15.18 -14.47 -13.16
N TYR A 206 -15.96 -15.52 -12.93
CA TYR A 206 -15.45 -16.85 -12.59
C TYR A 206 -14.60 -17.44 -13.71
N THR A 207 -15.09 -17.46 -14.95
CA THR A 207 -14.32 -17.92 -16.12
C THR A 207 -13.00 -17.17 -16.22
N LYS A 208 -13.03 -15.85 -16.05
CA LYS A 208 -11.82 -15.02 -16.09
C LYS A 208 -10.85 -15.35 -14.95
N LEU A 209 -11.36 -15.59 -13.74
CA LEU A 209 -10.56 -16.01 -12.61
C LEU A 209 -9.89 -17.37 -12.88
N THR A 210 -10.64 -18.35 -13.38
CA THR A 210 -10.13 -19.68 -13.74
C THR A 210 -9.02 -19.61 -14.79
N VAL A 211 -9.23 -18.81 -15.85
CA VAL A 211 -8.20 -18.58 -16.89
C VAL A 211 -6.94 -17.91 -16.35
N LEU A 212 -7.05 -17.03 -15.35
CA LEU A 212 -5.87 -16.42 -14.74
C LEU A 212 -5.13 -17.39 -13.82
N LYS A 213 -5.85 -18.27 -13.12
CA LYS A 213 -5.29 -19.30 -12.23
C LYS A 213 -4.57 -20.41 -12.98
N SER A 214 -5.04 -20.80 -14.17
CA SER A 214 -4.42 -21.87 -14.96
C SER A 214 -3.05 -21.53 -15.56
N LYS A 215 -2.71 -20.23 -15.59
CA LYS A 215 -1.45 -19.74 -16.17
C LYS A 215 -0.31 -19.76 -15.14
N PRO A 216 0.97 -19.91 -15.55
CA PRO A 216 2.12 -19.99 -14.64
C PRO A 216 2.30 -18.73 -13.80
N TYR A 217 2.75 -18.88 -12.56
CA TYR A 217 2.79 -17.80 -11.56
C TYR A 217 3.42 -16.50 -12.08
N ASN A 218 2.77 -15.38 -11.76
CA ASN A 218 3.25 -14.04 -12.09
C ASN A 218 2.74 -13.02 -11.05
N LYS A 219 3.65 -12.22 -10.48
CA LYS A 219 3.36 -11.24 -9.42
C LYS A 219 2.34 -10.16 -9.81
N GLU A 220 2.31 -9.75 -11.08
CA GLU A 220 1.31 -8.78 -11.55
C GLU A 220 -0.05 -9.43 -11.72
N ARG A 221 -0.09 -10.68 -12.19
CA ARG A 221 -1.33 -11.45 -12.32
C ARG A 221 -1.96 -11.75 -10.96
N GLU A 222 -1.14 -12.03 -9.95
CA GLU A 222 -1.60 -12.26 -8.58
C GLU A 222 -2.52 -11.13 -8.09
N LYS A 223 -2.15 -9.87 -8.31
CA LYS A 223 -3.00 -8.71 -7.95
C LYS A 223 -4.37 -8.76 -8.62
N HIS A 224 -4.42 -9.20 -9.88
CA HIS A 224 -5.67 -9.32 -10.63
C HIS A 224 -6.53 -10.47 -10.12
N ILE A 225 -5.92 -11.60 -9.76
CA ILE A 225 -6.59 -12.75 -9.15
C ILE A 225 -7.26 -12.32 -7.83
N ARG A 226 -6.52 -11.63 -6.95
CA ARG A 226 -7.06 -11.11 -5.67
C ARG A 226 -8.25 -10.18 -5.88
N GLU A 227 -8.16 -9.28 -6.86
CA GLU A 227 -9.25 -8.36 -7.18
C GLU A 227 -10.51 -9.09 -7.66
N LEU A 228 -10.36 -10.10 -8.53
CA LEU A 228 -11.49 -10.90 -9.02
C LEU A 228 -12.18 -11.66 -7.88
N TYR A 229 -11.43 -12.25 -6.95
CA TYR A 229 -12.01 -12.86 -5.74
C TYR A 229 -12.84 -11.85 -4.95
N LEU A 230 -12.29 -10.66 -4.68
CA LEU A 230 -13.00 -9.63 -3.93
C LEU A 230 -14.28 -9.17 -4.64
N MET A 231 -14.26 -9.09 -5.97
CA MET A 231 -15.45 -8.76 -6.75
C MET A 231 -16.50 -9.86 -6.69
N LEU A 232 -16.11 -11.11 -6.82
CA LEU A 232 -17.00 -12.27 -6.72
C LEU A 232 -17.65 -12.36 -5.33
N VAL A 233 -16.87 -12.19 -4.26
CA VAL A 233 -17.42 -12.14 -2.89
C VAL A 233 -18.42 -11.00 -2.74
N LYS A 234 -18.05 -9.77 -3.14
CA LYS A 234 -18.93 -8.59 -3.04
C LYS A 234 -20.24 -8.76 -3.82
N ARG A 235 -20.18 -9.37 -5.00
CA ARG A 235 -21.36 -9.59 -5.84
C ARG A 235 -22.31 -10.60 -5.24
N ASN A 236 -21.80 -11.74 -4.76
CA ASN A 236 -22.64 -12.72 -4.09
C ASN A 236 -23.26 -12.16 -2.80
N VAL A 237 -22.51 -11.35 -2.04
CA VAL A 237 -23.08 -10.61 -0.90
C VAL A 237 -24.18 -9.63 -1.32
N LYS A 238 -24.02 -8.93 -2.45
CA LYS A 238 -25.03 -7.99 -2.98
C LYS A 238 -26.30 -8.74 -3.45
N THR A 239 -26.15 -9.93 -4.01
CA THR A 239 -27.27 -10.79 -4.42
C THR A 239 -27.81 -11.68 -3.29
N HIS A 240 -27.45 -11.39 -2.03
CA HIS A 240 -27.86 -12.15 -0.84
C HIS A 240 -27.47 -13.64 -0.83
N ASP A 241 -26.56 -14.07 -1.70
CA ASP A 241 -26.02 -15.42 -1.74
C ASP A 241 -24.80 -15.53 -0.79
N ILE A 242 -25.09 -15.60 0.51
CA ILE A 242 -24.06 -15.61 1.56
C ILE A 242 -23.27 -16.91 1.56
N ASN A 243 -23.89 -18.03 1.18
CA ASN A 243 -23.23 -19.34 1.14
C ASN A 243 -22.15 -19.37 0.05
N GLN A 244 -22.49 -18.94 -1.17
CA GLN A 244 -21.50 -18.90 -2.24
C GLN A 244 -20.41 -17.87 -1.95
N ALA A 245 -20.77 -16.71 -1.37
CA ALA A 245 -19.79 -15.72 -0.93
C ALA A 245 -18.78 -16.31 0.07
N ALA A 246 -19.24 -17.14 1.03
CA ALA A 246 -18.39 -17.78 2.02
C ALA A 246 -17.44 -18.82 1.39
N ILE A 247 -17.93 -19.62 0.43
CA ILE A 247 -17.10 -20.58 -0.32
C ILE A 247 -15.97 -19.85 -1.05
N ILE A 248 -16.30 -18.78 -1.78
CA ILE A 248 -15.31 -17.96 -2.51
C ILE A 248 -14.32 -17.31 -1.55
N ALA A 249 -14.80 -16.76 -0.43
CA ALA A 249 -13.94 -16.12 0.56
C ALA A 249 -12.96 -17.13 1.19
N LYS A 250 -13.42 -18.37 1.45
CA LYS A 250 -12.58 -19.46 1.97
C LYS A 250 -11.51 -19.86 0.96
N GLU A 251 -11.87 -20.01 -0.32
CA GLU A 251 -10.90 -20.26 -1.39
C GLU A 251 -9.87 -19.11 -1.49
N TYR A 252 -10.33 -17.87 -1.45
CA TYR A 252 -9.49 -16.69 -1.49
C TYR A 252 -8.50 -16.64 -0.31
N HIS A 253 -8.98 -16.93 0.90
CA HIS A 253 -8.16 -16.99 2.11
C HIS A 253 -7.15 -18.15 2.07
N ASN A 254 -7.52 -19.30 1.54
CA ASN A 254 -6.60 -20.43 1.40
C ASN A 254 -5.43 -20.12 0.46
N LEU A 255 -5.67 -19.36 -0.62
CA LEU A 255 -4.62 -18.92 -1.54
C LEU A 255 -3.77 -17.79 -0.97
N TYR A 256 -4.38 -16.89 -0.19
CA TYR A 256 -3.72 -15.71 0.36
C TYR A 256 -4.01 -15.52 1.85
N PRO A 257 -3.48 -16.40 2.72
CA PRO A 257 -3.83 -16.42 4.15
C PRO A 257 -3.39 -15.15 4.90
N LYS A 258 -2.38 -14.44 4.38
CA LYS A 258 -1.90 -13.16 4.92
C LYS A 258 -2.64 -11.93 4.35
N ASP A 259 -3.56 -12.10 3.41
CA ASP A 259 -4.26 -10.97 2.80
C ASP A 259 -5.35 -10.43 3.72
N ARG A 260 -5.21 -9.17 4.14
CA ARG A 260 -6.16 -8.48 5.02
C ARG A 260 -7.58 -8.53 4.50
N SER A 261 -7.78 -8.46 3.18
CA SER A 261 -9.12 -8.45 2.59
C SER A 261 -9.76 -9.84 2.66
N ALA A 262 -8.95 -10.90 2.52
CA ALA A 262 -9.44 -12.27 2.65
C ALA A 262 -9.93 -12.54 4.08
N ILE A 263 -9.11 -12.21 5.08
CA ILE A 263 -9.45 -12.34 6.50
C ILE A 263 -10.70 -11.51 6.84
N TYR A 264 -10.77 -10.26 6.36
CA TYR A 264 -11.92 -9.39 6.57
C TYR A 264 -13.23 -10.03 6.07
N TRP A 265 -13.22 -10.60 4.86
CA TRP A 265 -14.42 -11.23 4.31
C TRP A 265 -14.78 -12.52 5.03
N MET A 266 -13.81 -13.33 5.44
CA MET A 266 -14.05 -14.50 6.28
C MET A 266 -14.78 -14.11 7.57
N ARG A 267 -14.27 -13.13 8.33
CA ARG A 267 -14.93 -12.63 9.56
C ARG A 267 -16.36 -12.16 9.30
N ARG A 268 -16.52 -11.28 8.30
CA ARG A 268 -17.81 -10.66 8.00
C ARG A 268 -18.86 -11.67 7.56
N LEU A 269 -18.47 -12.69 6.80
CA LEU A 269 -19.36 -13.74 6.34
C LEU A 269 -19.69 -14.73 7.47
N GLY A 270 -18.72 -15.04 8.34
CA GLY A 270 -18.97 -15.79 9.57
C GLY A 270 -20.00 -15.10 10.47
N ASP A 271 -19.83 -13.80 10.73
CA ASP A 271 -20.78 -13.01 11.54
C ASP A 271 -22.18 -13.01 10.89
N LYS A 272 -22.27 -12.87 9.56
CA LYS A 272 -23.55 -12.93 8.84
C LYS A 272 -24.23 -14.29 8.90
N LYS A 273 -23.46 -15.38 8.98
CA LYS A 273 -23.96 -16.75 9.11
C LYS A 273 -24.21 -17.15 10.56
N ASN A 274 -23.87 -16.28 11.52
CA ASN A 274 -23.82 -16.61 12.94
C ASN A 274 -22.98 -17.88 13.24
N ASP A 275 -21.93 -18.11 12.45
CA ASP A 275 -21.08 -19.30 12.53
C ASP A 275 -19.84 -18.99 13.39
N ALA A 276 -20.01 -19.20 14.69
CA ALA A 276 -18.97 -18.94 15.69
C ALA A 276 -17.71 -19.78 15.44
N GLN A 277 -17.87 -21.06 15.12
CA GLN A 277 -16.75 -21.99 14.89
C GLN A 277 -15.92 -21.56 13.68
N PHE A 278 -16.58 -21.16 12.59
CA PHE A 278 -15.91 -20.66 11.41
C PHE A 278 -15.05 -19.41 11.69
N ILE A 279 -15.53 -18.49 12.53
CA ILE A 279 -14.76 -17.29 12.91
C ILE A 279 -13.54 -17.68 13.74
N ILE A 280 -13.71 -18.55 14.74
CA ILE A 280 -12.62 -19.02 15.60
C ILE A 280 -11.54 -19.70 14.76
N GLN A 281 -11.92 -20.66 13.89
CA GLN A 281 -10.99 -21.36 13.00
C GLN A 281 -10.26 -20.40 12.04
N THR A 282 -10.96 -19.36 11.56
CA THR A 282 -10.35 -18.33 10.71
C THR A 282 -9.26 -17.56 11.47
N GLU A 283 -9.55 -17.12 12.70
CA GLU A 283 -8.59 -16.39 13.50
C GLU A 283 -7.42 -17.26 13.97
N GLU A 284 -7.69 -18.51 14.31
CA GLU A 284 -6.67 -19.49 14.65
C GLU A 284 -5.68 -19.68 13.50
N LYS A 285 -6.19 -19.98 12.29
CA LYS A 285 -5.35 -20.15 11.09
C LYS A 285 -4.57 -18.87 10.77
N ASN A 286 -5.22 -17.71 10.91
CA ASN A 286 -4.58 -16.42 10.72
C ASN A 286 -3.43 -16.21 11.73
N HIS A 287 -3.66 -16.54 12.99
CA HIS A 287 -2.65 -16.44 14.04
C HIS A 287 -1.49 -17.41 13.83
N GLN A 288 -1.77 -18.69 13.51
CA GLN A 288 -0.75 -19.68 13.14
C GLN A 288 0.14 -19.19 11.98
N THR A 289 -0.42 -18.44 11.04
CA THR A 289 0.30 -17.95 9.85
C THR A 289 1.10 -16.68 10.11
N GLN A 290 0.61 -15.80 10.99
CA GLN A 290 1.19 -14.48 11.21
C GLN A 290 2.08 -14.40 12.46
N GLN A 291 1.68 -15.05 13.55
CA GLN A 291 2.38 -15.03 14.84
C GLN A 291 2.73 -13.61 15.31
N THR A 292 1.82 -12.66 15.07
CA THR A 292 1.97 -11.26 15.49
C THR A 292 1.03 -10.91 16.63
N PHE A 293 1.38 -9.87 17.40
CA PHE A 293 0.52 -9.25 18.41
C PHE A 293 -0.93 -9.07 17.92
N TRP A 294 -1.12 -8.51 16.71
CA TRP A 294 -2.44 -8.24 16.16
C TRP A 294 -3.24 -9.49 15.81
N SER A 295 -2.56 -10.53 15.35
CA SER A 295 -3.20 -11.81 15.07
C SER A 295 -3.64 -12.51 16.36
N ALA A 296 -2.82 -12.47 17.42
CA ALA A 296 -3.18 -12.99 18.75
C ALA A 296 -4.34 -12.19 19.36
N SER A 297 -4.30 -10.86 19.26
CA SER A 297 -5.37 -9.97 19.77
C SER A 297 -6.71 -10.19 19.07
N ALA A 298 -6.69 -10.42 17.75
CA ALA A 298 -7.88 -10.76 16.99
C ALA A 298 -8.44 -12.13 17.39
N TYR A 299 -7.56 -13.13 17.55
CA TYR A 299 -7.95 -14.46 17.99
C TYR A 299 -8.53 -14.44 19.42
N PHE A 300 -7.90 -13.72 20.34
CA PHE A 300 -8.42 -13.50 21.70
C PHE A 300 -9.83 -12.94 21.66
N THR A 301 -10.07 -11.95 20.79
CA THR A 301 -11.39 -11.30 20.68
C THR A 301 -12.45 -12.28 20.16
N ALA A 302 -12.10 -13.16 19.22
CA ALA A 302 -13.01 -14.20 18.72
C ALA A 302 -13.30 -15.26 19.80
N VAL A 303 -12.27 -15.81 20.45
CA VAL A 303 -12.42 -16.80 21.54
C VAL A 303 -13.24 -16.22 22.67
N LYS A 304 -12.95 -14.98 23.10
CA LYS A 304 -13.72 -14.32 24.15
C LYS A 304 -15.20 -14.20 23.81
N LYS A 305 -15.52 -13.84 22.56
CA LYS A 305 -16.91 -13.60 22.14
C LYS A 305 -17.73 -14.89 22.08
N TYR A 306 -17.12 -16.00 21.69
CA TYR A 306 -17.83 -17.22 21.32
C TYR A 306 -17.51 -18.44 22.20
N GLN A 307 -16.42 -18.40 22.95
CA GLN A 307 -15.91 -19.44 23.84
C GLN A 307 -15.33 -18.80 25.11
N SER A 308 -16.08 -17.91 25.76
CA SER A 308 -15.63 -17.14 26.93
C SER A 308 -15.19 -18.01 28.11
N SER A 309 -15.68 -19.25 28.20
CA SER A 309 -15.28 -20.25 29.20
C SER A 309 -13.88 -20.83 28.96
N ASN A 310 -13.32 -20.71 27.75
CA ASN A 310 -11.97 -21.20 27.43
C ASN A 310 -10.88 -20.22 27.90
N THR A 311 -10.82 -20.02 29.22
CA THR A 311 -9.88 -19.08 29.85
C THR A 311 -8.43 -19.51 29.68
N GLY A 312 -8.15 -20.83 29.56
CA GLY A 312 -6.81 -21.35 29.26
C GLY A 312 -6.28 -20.85 27.91
N LYS A 313 -7.10 -20.90 26.84
CA LYS A 313 -6.69 -20.37 25.54
C LYS A 313 -6.52 -18.85 25.55
N LEU A 314 -7.39 -18.14 26.26
CA LEU A 314 -7.28 -16.68 26.42
C LEU A 314 -5.98 -16.29 27.14
N GLN A 315 -5.61 -17.03 28.19
CA GLN A 315 -4.35 -16.84 28.92
C GLN A 315 -3.14 -17.08 28.01
N GLN A 316 -3.13 -18.16 27.25
CA GLN A 316 -2.09 -18.44 26.25
C GLN A 316 -1.90 -17.26 25.29
N LEU A 317 -3.00 -16.75 24.71
CA LEU A 317 -2.96 -15.64 23.75
C LEU A 317 -2.48 -14.33 24.38
N VAL A 318 -2.77 -14.09 25.67
CA VAL A 318 -2.24 -12.94 26.41
C VAL A 318 -0.73 -13.04 26.58
N THR A 319 -0.21 -14.22 26.94
CA THR A 319 1.24 -14.45 27.06
C THR A 319 1.96 -14.29 25.72
N GLU A 320 1.37 -14.78 24.62
CA GLU A 320 1.91 -14.56 23.28
C GLU A 320 1.90 -13.08 22.87
N MET A 321 0.86 -12.33 23.25
CA MET A 321 0.82 -10.88 23.05
C MET A 321 1.89 -10.14 23.86
N GLU A 322 2.19 -10.56 25.10
CA GLU A 322 3.28 -10.01 25.90
C GLU A 322 4.64 -10.18 25.20
N GLN A 323 4.91 -11.39 24.71
CA GLN A 323 6.18 -11.72 24.06
C GLN A 323 6.37 -11.00 22.72
N THR A 324 5.28 -10.61 22.05
CA THR A 324 5.30 -9.97 20.72
C THR A 324 5.00 -8.47 20.75
N SER A 325 4.74 -7.88 21.93
CA SER A 325 4.52 -6.44 22.06
C SER A 325 5.80 -5.65 21.79
N THR A 326 5.70 -4.61 20.98
CA THR A 326 6.85 -3.76 20.57
C THR A 326 6.57 -2.27 20.64
N GLU A 327 5.30 -1.87 20.80
CA GLU A 327 4.89 -0.47 20.74
C GLU A 327 3.98 -0.10 21.91
N ALA A 328 4.11 1.12 22.44
CA ALA A 328 3.37 1.60 23.62
C ALA A 328 1.83 1.51 23.49
N HIS A 329 1.29 1.57 22.27
CA HIS A 329 -0.14 1.45 22.05
C HIS A 329 -0.64 0.00 22.09
N GLN A 330 0.25 -0.98 21.87
CA GLN A 330 -0.02 -2.41 22.04
C GLN A 330 -0.13 -2.75 23.52
N ASP A 331 0.69 -2.11 24.37
CA ASP A 331 0.64 -2.29 25.83
C ASP A 331 -0.73 -1.94 26.39
N LEU A 332 -1.33 -0.82 25.96
CA LEU A 332 -2.69 -0.46 26.37
C LEU A 332 -3.70 -1.58 26.02
N ILE A 333 -3.64 -2.10 24.80
CA ILE A 333 -4.54 -3.17 24.36
C ILE A 333 -4.32 -4.42 25.21
N LEU A 334 -3.07 -4.77 25.46
CA LEU A 334 -2.68 -5.90 26.29
C LEU A 334 -3.21 -5.76 27.73
N TYR A 335 -3.04 -4.60 28.36
CA TYR A 335 -3.60 -4.30 29.68
C TYR A 335 -5.12 -4.45 29.70
N CYS A 336 -5.80 -3.90 28.70
CA CYS A 336 -7.25 -4.09 28.56
C CYS A 336 -7.62 -5.57 28.47
N LYS A 337 -6.88 -6.38 27.69
CA LYS A 337 -7.16 -7.82 27.56
C LYS A 337 -6.89 -8.60 28.85
N LYS A 338 -5.86 -8.23 29.62
CA LYS A 338 -5.58 -8.82 30.95
C LYS A 338 -6.73 -8.58 31.93
N ILE A 339 -7.20 -7.34 32.02
CA ILE A 339 -8.35 -6.99 32.88
C ILE A 339 -9.58 -7.81 32.45
N GLU A 340 -9.86 -7.87 31.14
CA GLU A 340 -10.97 -8.66 30.61
C GLU A 340 -10.84 -10.16 30.95
N LEU A 341 -9.63 -10.72 30.94
CA LEU A 341 -9.36 -12.11 31.29
C LEU A 341 -9.55 -12.37 32.79
N SER A 342 -9.00 -11.51 33.66
CA SER A 342 -9.19 -11.63 35.12
C SER A 342 -10.66 -11.55 35.51
N LEU A 343 -11.45 -10.69 34.84
CA LEU A 343 -12.90 -10.63 35.03
C LEU A 343 -13.62 -11.93 34.62
N LEU A 344 -13.18 -12.58 33.53
CA LEU A 344 -13.72 -13.87 33.08
C LEU A 344 -13.35 -15.02 34.03
N GLN A 345 -12.16 -14.97 34.63
CA GLN A 345 -11.67 -15.94 35.60
C GLN A 345 -12.22 -15.71 37.03
N ASN A 346 -13.11 -14.72 37.22
CA ASN A 346 -13.60 -14.27 38.54
C ASN A 346 -12.47 -13.84 39.51
N GLN A 347 -11.31 -13.43 39.00
CA GLN A 347 -10.19 -12.89 39.77
C GLN A 347 -10.38 -11.39 39.99
N VAL A 348 -11.41 -11.04 40.75
CA VAL A 348 -11.88 -9.65 40.92
C VAL A 348 -10.79 -8.73 41.48
N THR A 349 -10.06 -9.17 42.50
CA THR A 349 -8.99 -8.38 43.12
C THR A 349 -7.87 -8.04 42.13
N GLN A 350 -7.47 -9.00 41.28
CA GLN A 350 -6.46 -8.77 40.26
C GLN A 350 -6.95 -7.80 39.18
N ALA A 351 -8.20 -7.96 38.75
CA ALA A 351 -8.83 -7.04 37.79
C ALA A 351 -8.89 -5.61 38.36
N GLU A 352 -9.22 -5.46 39.64
CA GLU A 352 -9.24 -4.18 40.34
C GLU A 352 -7.85 -3.53 40.39
N THR A 353 -6.81 -4.27 40.80
CA THR A 353 -5.44 -3.75 40.86
C THR A 353 -5.00 -3.25 39.48
N GLN A 354 -5.22 -4.06 38.43
CA GLN A 354 -4.84 -3.70 37.06
C GLN A 354 -5.64 -2.50 36.53
N LEU A 355 -6.94 -2.44 36.82
CA LEU A 355 -7.79 -1.33 36.40
C LEU A 355 -7.41 -0.03 37.11
N ASN A 356 -7.10 -0.09 38.40
CA ASN A 356 -6.62 1.06 39.17
C ASN A 356 -5.30 1.60 38.62
N LEU A 357 -4.33 0.72 38.30
CA LEU A 357 -3.09 1.12 37.64
C LEU A 357 -3.35 1.79 36.28
N LEU A 358 -4.29 1.26 35.50
CA LEU A 358 -4.64 1.80 34.20
C LEU A 358 -5.30 3.18 34.32
N LEU A 359 -6.23 3.37 35.25
CA LEU A 359 -6.89 4.66 35.50
C LEU A 359 -5.88 5.73 35.93
N THR A 360 -5.00 5.40 36.87
CA THR A 360 -3.98 6.34 37.36
C THR A 360 -2.96 6.69 36.28
N SER A 361 -2.42 5.69 35.55
CA SER A 361 -1.42 5.91 34.50
C SER A 361 -1.95 6.66 33.28
N LYS A 362 -3.28 6.69 33.10
CA LYS A 362 -3.96 7.41 32.02
C LYS A 362 -4.75 8.62 32.50
N ALA A 363 -4.57 9.06 33.75
CA ALA A 363 -5.16 10.30 34.23
C ALA A 363 -4.76 11.48 33.32
N GLY A 364 -5.73 12.30 32.92
CA GLY A 364 -5.48 13.50 32.13
C GLY A 364 -5.09 13.30 30.66
N ILE A 365 -5.28 12.10 30.08
CA ILE A 365 -5.13 11.93 28.62
C ILE A 365 -6.21 12.72 27.86
N LYS A 366 -5.91 13.12 26.61
CA LYS A 366 -6.86 13.83 25.74
C LYS A 366 -7.54 12.92 24.70
N ASN A 367 -7.11 11.66 24.58
CA ASN A 367 -7.61 10.77 23.54
C ASN A 367 -8.94 10.12 23.97
N THR A 368 -10.05 10.69 23.49
CA THR A 368 -11.41 10.23 23.77
C THR A 368 -11.64 8.74 23.50
N SER A 369 -11.03 8.17 22.44
CA SER A 369 -11.21 6.74 22.14
C SER A 369 -10.57 5.83 23.18
N ILE A 370 -9.44 6.23 23.76
CA ILE A 370 -8.77 5.48 24.83
C ILE A 370 -9.57 5.62 26.12
N ILE A 371 -9.97 6.84 26.45
CA ILE A 371 -10.81 7.15 27.61
C ILE A 371 -12.08 6.29 27.60
N ASP A 372 -12.81 6.29 26.48
CA ASP A 372 -14.06 5.52 26.35
C ASP A 372 -13.81 4.01 26.50
N SER A 373 -12.69 3.50 26.00
CA SER A 373 -12.33 2.08 26.14
C SER A 373 -12.07 1.70 27.60
N ILE A 374 -11.38 2.55 28.36
CA ILE A 374 -11.12 2.35 29.78
C ILE A 374 -12.43 2.47 30.59
N ASN A 375 -13.25 3.50 30.32
CA ASN A 375 -14.55 3.67 30.94
C ASN A 375 -15.46 2.43 30.75
N VAL A 376 -15.48 1.84 29.55
CA VAL A 376 -16.23 0.59 29.29
C VAL A 376 -15.71 -0.57 30.14
N LEU A 377 -14.38 -0.68 30.33
CA LEU A 377 -13.81 -1.71 31.21
C LEU A 377 -14.16 -1.46 32.68
N THR A 378 -14.11 -0.21 33.13
CA THR A 378 -14.52 0.18 34.48
C THR A 378 -15.97 -0.21 34.75
N VAL A 379 -16.88 0.10 33.83
CA VAL A 379 -18.29 -0.29 33.97
C VAL A 379 -18.45 -1.81 34.03
N LYS A 380 -17.75 -2.57 33.18
CA LYS A 380 -17.79 -4.05 33.25
C LYS A 380 -17.32 -4.58 34.60
N TYR A 381 -16.27 -4.00 35.16
CA TYR A 381 -15.78 -4.35 36.50
C TYR A 381 -16.85 -4.02 37.56
N LEU A 382 -17.38 -2.81 37.58
CA LEU A 382 -18.39 -2.37 38.56
C LEU A 382 -19.66 -3.23 38.52
N VAL A 383 -20.13 -3.61 37.32
CA VAL A 383 -21.26 -4.53 37.16
C VAL A 383 -20.93 -5.91 37.70
N LYS A 384 -19.72 -6.42 37.43
CA LYS A 384 -19.26 -7.73 37.91
C LYS A 384 -19.14 -7.79 39.44
N THR A 385 -18.81 -6.67 40.09
CA THR A 385 -18.68 -6.55 41.55
C THR A 385 -19.94 -6.07 42.25
N GLN A 386 -21.10 -6.10 41.57
CA GLN A 386 -22.40 -5.68 42.11
C GLN A 386 -22.50 -4.19 42.50
N GLN A 387 -21.58 -3.34 42.03
CA GLN A 387 -21.61 -1.89 42.20
C GLN A 387 -22.45 -1.21 41.10
N GLY A 388 -23.65 -1.75 40.85
CA GLY A 388 -24.51 -1.35 39.73
C GLY A 388 -24.97 0.12 39.79
N ALA A 389 -25.11 0.70 40.99
CA ALA A 389 -25.43 2.12 41.15
C ALA A 389 -24.32 3.02 40.59
N MET A 390 -23.06 2.71 40.90
CA MET A 390 -21.90 3.44 40.39
C MET A 390 -21.75 3.29 38.87
N ALA A 391 -21.98 2.07 38.35
CA ALA A 391 -22.00 1.82 36.91
C ALA A 391 -23.06 2.66 36.18
N LYS A 392 -24.27 2.80 36.76
CA LYS A 392 -25.35 3.65 36.21
C LYS A 392 -25.00 5.14 36.28
N ASN A 393 -24.25 5.57 37.28
CA ASN A 393 -23.83 6.96 37.45
C ASN A 393 -22.67 7.37 36.52
N MET A 394 -22.04 6.41 35.81
CA MET A 394 -20.89 6.66 34.94
C MET A 394 -21.07 7.82 33.93
N PRO A 395 -22.21 7.97 33.22
CA PRO A 395 -22.40 9.09 32.30
C PRO A 395 -22.35 10.45 33.00
N TYR A 396 -22.91 10.56 34.21
CA TYR A 396 -22.86 11.78 35.02
C TYR A 396 -21.43 12.11 35.42
N ILE A 397 -20.67 11.12 35.90
CA ILE A 397 -19.26 11.32 36.29
C ILE A 397 -18.42 11.79 35.10
N ILE A 398 -18.66 11.23 33.91
CA ILE A 398 -17.93 11.62 32.69
C ILE A 398 -18.25 13.05 32.28
N ILE A 399 -19.51 13.46 32.31
CA ILE A 399 -19.94 14.81 31.92
C ILE A 399 -19.41 15.85 32.91
N ASN A 400 -19.48 15.56 34.21
CA ASN A 400 -19.08 16.48 35.30
C ASN A 400 -17.65 16.19 35.80
N ALA A 401 -16.80 15.60 34.96
CA ALA A 401 -15.51 15.07 35.38
C ALA A 401 -14.57 16.12 36.01
N LYS A 402 -14.69 17.40 35.65
CA LYS A 402 -13.85 18.47 36.23
C LYS A 402 -14.20 18.77 37.68
N ASP A 403 -15.48 18.72 38.02
CA ASP A 403 -15.98 19.04 39.35
C ASP A 403 -15.75 17.87 40.33
N LEU A 404 -15.57 16.66 39.79
CA LEU A 404 -15.46 15.42 40.56
C LEU A 404 -14.02 14.94 40.77
N VAL A 405 -13.00 15.69 40.29
CA VAL A 405 -11.57 15.33 40.47
C VAL A 405 -11.15 15.26 41.95
N THR A 406 -11.91 15.93 42.83
CA THR A 406 -11.68 15.97 44.28
C THR A 406 -12.72 15.19 45.08
N SER A 407 -13.52 14.31 44.44
CA SER A 407 -14.51 13.48 45.16
C SER A 407 -13.86 12.63 46.26
N SER A 408 -14.60 12.42 47.35
CA SER A 408 -14.21 11.52 48.45
C SER A 408 -14.32 10.05 48.04
N ASP A 409 -15.18 9.72 47.07
CA ASP A 409 -15.26 8.38 46.49
C ASP A 409 -14.04 8.14 45.57
N ILE A 410 -13.26 7.10 45.88
CA ILE A 410 -12.01 6.78 45.19
C ILE A 410 -12.25 6.43 43.72
N TRP A 411 -13.35 5.73 43.40
CA TRP A 411 -13.69 5.37 42.03
C TRP A 411 -14.15 6.59 41.25
N GLU A 412 -15.03 7.40 41.83
CA GLU A 412 -15.51 8.64 41.21
C GLU A 412 -14.34 9.56 40.88
N LYS A 413 -13.44 9.78 41.85
CA LYS A 413 -12.24 10.58 41.69
C LYS A 413 -11.35 10.08 40.55
N LYS A 414 -11.06 8.77 40.48
CA LYS A 414 -10.19 8.20 39.43
C LYS A 414 -10.83 8.29 38.04
N ILE A 415 -12.13 8.02 37.94
CA ILE A 415 -12.88 8.12 36.69
C ILE A 415 -12.91 9.59 36.24
N ALA A 416 -13.18 10.52 37.15
CA ALA A 416 -13.17 11.95 36.89
C ALA A 416 -11.79 12.43 36.38
N GLN A 417 -10.71 12.00 37.03
CA GLN A 417 -9.32 12.29 36.62
C GLN A 417 -8.98 11.78 35.22
N LEU A 418 -9.49 10.63 34.81
CA LEU A 418 -9.36 10.12 33.44
C LEU A 418 -10.11 11.01 32.43
N ASN A 419 -11.29 11.50 32.79
CA ASN A 419 -12.23 12.16 31.88
C ASN A 419 -12.10 13.70 31.83
N GLN A 420 -11.34 14.33 32.74
CA GLN A 420 -11.25 15.79 32.90
C GLN A 420 -10.87 16.58 31.62
N TYR A 421 -10.14 15.95 30.68
CA TYR A 421 -9.75 16.55 29.38
C TYR A 421 -10.38 15.84 28.17
N ARG A 422 -11.46 15.08 28.38
CA ARG A 422 -12.19 14.42 27.31
C ARG A 422 -12.78 15.48 26.36
N ASP A 423 -12.61 15.28 25.05
CA ASP A 423 -13.19 16.17 24.05
C ASP A 423 -14.68 15.86 23.85
N PHE A 424 -15.54 16.84 24.21
CA PHE A 424 -17.00 16.78 24.05
C PHE A 424 -17.51 17.46 22.78
N SER A 425 -16.62 18.06 21.96
CA SER A 425 -17.01 18.77 20.73
C SER A 425 -17.65 17.88 19.66
N LYS A 426 -17.52 16.55 19.80
CA LYS A 426 -18.03 15.54 18.87
C LYS A 426 -19.09 14.67 19.55
N PRO A 427 -20.40 14.98 19.36
CA PRO A 427 -21.51 14.25 19.97
C PRO A 427 -21.48 12.74 19.70
N VAL A 428 -20.97 12.33 18.53
CA VAL A 428 -20.86 10.93 18.09
C VAL A 428 -20.07 10.06 19.09
N TYR A 429 -19.10 10.61 19.82
CA TYR A 429 -18.35 9.80 20.81
C TYR A 429 -19.18 9.51 22.05
N LEU A 430 -19.96 10.48 22.54
CA LEU A 430 -20.85 10.27 23.68
C LEU A 430 -21.98 9.30 23.32
N GLU A 431 -22.58 9.45 22.14
CA GLU A 431 -23.62 8.55 21.64
C GLU A 431 -23.12 7.10 21.52
N LYS A 432 -21.92 6.91 20.95
CA LYS A 432 -21.28 5.59 20.88
C LYS A 432 -21.06 4.99 22.26
N PHE A 433 -20.55 5.77 23.20
CA PHE A 433 -20.32 5.32 24.57
C PHE A 433 -21.63 4.92 25.26
N GLN A 434 -22.69 5.74 25.16
CA GLN A 434 -24.02 5.39 25.68
C GLN A 434 -24.58 4.11 25.05
N ASN A 435 -24.42 3.94 23.73
CA ASN A 435 -24.83 2.72 23.04
C ASN A 435 -24.02 1.49 23.47
N TYR A 436 -22.78 1.66 23.94
CA TYR A 436 -22.03 0.58 24.58
C TYR A 436 -22.56 0.26 25.97
N LEU A 437 -22.84 1.28 26.80
CA LEU A 437 -23.39 1.08 28.13
C LEU A 437 -24.74 0.35 28.11
N LYS A 438 -25.61 0.65 27.13
CA LYS A 438 -26.89 -0.06 26.96
C LYS A 438 -26.77 -1.57 26.67
N LYS A 439 -25.58 -2.05 26.28
CA LYS A 439 -25.33 -3.45 25.94
C LYS A 439 -24.64 -4.24 27.06
N ILE A 440 -24.21 -3.54 28.11
CA ILE A 440 -23.61 -4.12 29.32
C ILE A 440 -24.73 -4.20 30.35
#